data_AF-A0A0R1WDC2-F1
#
_entry.id   AF-A0A0R1WDC2-F1
#
_cell.length_a   1.000
_cell.length_b   1.000
_cell.length_c   1.000
_cell.angle_alpha   90.00
_cell.angle_beta   90.00
_cell.angle_gamma   90.00
#
_symmetry.space_group_name_H-M   'P 1'
#
loop_
_entity.id
_entity.type
_entity.pdbx_description
1 polymer ?
#
loop_
_entity_poly.entity_id
_entity_poly.type
_entity_poly.pdbx_seq_one_letter_code
_entity_poly.pdbx_strand_id
1 'polypeptide(L)'
;MAINQDILDINEAIRQYGNACNSIGYAQATRESAINMQNNATSLDDAEAYSNSAERLAVAISVLRDDKNDYEEKIKRAFEHYYS
;
A
#
# COMPACT_ATOMS: atom_id res chain seq x y z
N MET A 1 33.87 -10.29 -2.99
CA MET A 1 32.89 -10.60 -1.94
C MET A 1 31.60 -11.02 -2.63
N ALA A 2 31.24 -12.31 -2.58
CA ALA A 2 29.90 -12.73 -2.98
C ALA A 2 28.95 -12.25 -1.88
N ILE A 3 28.05 -11.31 -2.20
CA ILE A 3 26.98 -10.92 -1.28
C ILE A 3 26.08 -12.16 -1.11
N ASN A 4 25.73 -12.50 0.13
CA ASN A 4 24.79 -13.58 0.41
C ASN A 4 23.42 -13.23 -0.22
N GLN A 5 22.90 -14.10 -1.09
CA GLN A 5 21.63 -13.93 -1.78
C GLN A 5 20.47 -13.70 -0.80
N ASP A 6 20.49 -14.36 0.37
CA ASP A 6 19.48 -14.18 1.41
C ASP A 6 19.43 -12.75 1.94
N ILE A 7 20.58 -12.10 2.10
CA ILE A 7 20.67 -10.70 2.56
C ILE A 7 20.10 -9.75 1.49
N LEU A 8 20.30 -10.06 0.21
CA LEU A 8 19.70 -9.27 -0.88
C LEU A 8 18.19 -9.42 -0.89
N ASP A 9 17.69 -10.65 -0.73
CA ASP A 9 16.26 -10.94 -0.74
C ASP A 9 15.55 -10.30 0.47
N ILE A 10 16.17 -10.33 1.66
CA ILE A 10 15.69 -9.61 2.85
C ILE A 10 15.61 -8.10 2.59
N ASN A 11 16.69 -7.50 2.07
CA ASN A 11 16.72 -6.06 1.80
C ASN A 11 15.67 -5.64 0.77
N GLU A 12 15.49 -6.44 -0.29
CA GLU A 12 14.49 -6.18 -1.31
C GLU A 12 13.07 -6.30 -0.75
N ALA A 13 12.79 -7.32 0.04
CA ALA A 13 11.48 -7.50 0.67
C ALA A 13 11.15 -6.36 1.65
N ILE A 14 12.12 -5.92 2.47
CA ILE A 14 11.96 -4.74 3.34
C ILE A 14 11.67 -3.48 2.53
N ARG A 15 12.38 -3.27 1.42
CA ARG A 15 12.17 -2.13 0.53
C ARG A 15 10.75 -2.13 -0.06
N GLN A 16 10.31 -3.28 -0.57
CA GLN A 16 8.97 -3.44 -1.13
C GLN A 16 7.88 -3.23 -0.07
N TYR A 17 8.06 -3.78 1.13
CA TYR A 17 7.18 -3.56 2.27
C TYR A 17 7.05 -2.07 2.64
N GLY A 18 8.18 -1.36 2.72
CA GLY A 18 8.21 0.08 3.00
C GLY A 18 7.48 0.89 1.93
N ASN A 19 7.70 0.57 0.65
CA ASN A 19 7.00 1.22 -0.46
C ASN A 19 5.49 0.99 -0.39
N ALA A 20 5.05 -0.25 -0.13
CA ALA A 20 3.63 -0.58 0.01
C ALA A 20 2.99 0.22 1.17
N CYS A 21 3.66 0.32 2.32
CA CYS A 21 3.18 1.13 3.45
C CYS A 21 3.02 2.61 3.09
N ASN A 22 4.01 3.19 2.40
CA ASN A 22 3.95 4.58 1.94
C ASN A 22 2.80 4.79 0.95
N SER A 23 2.65 3.90 -0.04
CA SER A 23 1.57 3.96 -1.03
C SER A 23 0.19 3.86 -0.38
N ILE A 24 0.01 3.01 0.65
CA ILE A 24 -1.22 2.94 1.44
C ILE A 24 -1.49 4.29 2.10
N GLY A 25 -0.51 4.89 2.76
CA GLY A 25 -0.66 6.18 3.44
C GLY A 25 -1.07 7.30 2.48
N TYR A 26 -0.42 7.40 1.31
CA TYR A 26 -0.80 8.37 0.29
C TYR A 26 -2.22 8.14 -0.22
N ALA A 27 -2.57 6.90 -0.56
CA ALA A 27 -3.90 6.56 -1.06
C ALA A 27 -4.99 6.84 -0.01
N GLN A 28 -4.72 6.60 1.27
CA GLN A 28 -5.62 6.94 2.37
C GLN A 28 -5.84 8.45 2.48
N ALA A 29 -4.77 9.24 2.47
CA ALA A 29 -4.87 10.70 2.51
C ALA A 29 -5.64 11.26 1.30
N THR A 30 -5.39 10.73 0.10
CA THR A 30 -6.14 11.11 -1.11
C THR A 30 -7.61 10.73 -0.99
N ARG A 31 -7.92 9.56 -0.43
CA ARG A 31 -9.31 9.11 -0.21
C ARG A 31 -10.05 10.02 0.77
N GLU A 32 -9.41 10.39 1.88
CA GLU A 32 -9.98 11.34 2.84
C GLU A 32 -10.24 12.71 2.20
N SER A 33 -9.33 13.17 1.34
CA SER A 33 -9.54 14.39 0.56
C SER A 33 -10.75 14.28 -0.37
N ALA A 34 -10.91 13.16 -1.08
CA ALA A 34 -12.07 12.92 -1.94
C ALA A 34 -13.39 12.93 -1.14
N ILE A 35 -13.42 12.29 0.03
CA ILE A 35 -14.61 12.31 0.93
C ILE A 35 -14.91 13.74 1.40
N ASN A 36 -13.88 14.51 1.75
CA ASN A 36 -14.06 15.91 2.13
C ASN A 36 -14.59 16.75 0.96
N MET A 37 -14.13 16.51 -0.27
CA MET A 37 -14.65 17.20 -1.46
C MET A 37 -16.10 16.81 -1.75
N GLN A 38 -16.45 15.53 -1.63
CA GLN A 38 -17.83 15.05 -1.74
C GLN A 38 -18.75 15.76 -0.75
N ASN A 39 -18.35 15.86 0.53
CA ASN A 39 -19.16 16.50 1.57
C ASN A 39 -19.37 18.00 1.35
N ASN A 40 -18.47 18.66 0.63
CA ASN A 40 -18.52 20.08 0.34
C ASN A 40 -18.99 20.39 -1.10
N ALA A 41 -19.34 19.37 -1.88
CA ALA A 41 -19.81 19.55 -3.25
C ALA A 41 -21.18 20.24 -3.26
N THR A 42 -21.34 21.22 -4.15
CA THR A 42 -22.60 21.96 -4.33
C THR A 42 -23.46 21.40 -5.46
N SER A 43 -22.90 20.52 -6.30
CA SER A 43 -23.61 19.78 -7.33
C SER A 43 -23.64 18.29 -7.02
N LEU A 44 -24.72 17.61 -7.43
CA LEU A 44 -24.86 16.16 -7.27
C LEU A 44 -23.83 15.39 -8.11
N ASP A 45 -23.56 15.86 -9.32
CA ASP A 45 -22.61 15.23 -10.25
C ASP A 45 -21.17 15.25 -9.66
N ASP A 46 -20.75 16.36 -9.06
CA ASP A 46 -19.44 16.45 -8.41
C ASP A 46 -19.37 15.55 -7.17
N ALA A 47 -20.43 15.53 -6.35
CA ALA A 47 -20.51 14.66 -5.19
C ALA A 47 -20.39 13.18 -5.58
N GLU A 48 -21.08 12.77 -6.65
CA GLU A 48 -21.01 11.41 -7.18
C GLU A 48 -19.62 11.08 -7.74
N ALA A 49 -19.00 12.00 -8.47
CA ALA A 49 -17.64 11.83 -8.99
C ALA A 49 -16.62 11.61 -7.85
N TYR A 50 -16.70 12.41 -6.78
CA TYR A 50 -15.85 12.23 -5.61
C TYR A 50 -16.14 10.94 -4.84
N SER A 51 -17.41 10.53 -4.73
CA SER A 51 -17.80 9.24 -4.15
C SER A 51 -17.15 8.07 -4.90
N ASN A 52 -17.30 8.06 -6.23
CA ASN A 52 -16.71 7.06 -7.11
C ASN A 52 -15.18 7.01 -6.99
N SER A 53 -14.54 8.18 -6.88
CA SER A 53 -13.08 8.27 -6.66
C SER A 53 -12.68 7.67 -5.31
N ALA A 54 -13.41 7.98 -4.23
CA ALA A 54 -13.15 7.46 -2.89
C ALA A 54 -13.32 5.94 -2.80
N GLU A 55 -14.29 5.37 -3.53
CA GLU A 55 -14.50 3.93 -3.64
C GLU A 55 -13.36 3.24 -4.39
N ARG A 56 -12.94 3.78 -5.54
CA ARG A 56 -11.78 3.24 -6.28
C ARG A 56 -10.51 3.25 -5.44
N LEU A 57 -10.28 4.31 -4.66
CA LEU A 57 -9.15 4.40 -3.74
C LEU A 57 -9.26 3.37 -2.61
N ALA A 58 -10.46 3.10 -2.10
CA ALA A 58 -10.66 2.05 -1.10
C ALA A 58 -10.25 0.66 -1.62
N VAL A 59 -10.62 0.34 -2.86
CA VAL A 59 -10.21 -0.91 -3.53
C VAL A 59 -8.69 -0.95 -3.70
N ALA A 60 -8.08 0.14 -4.19
CA ALA A 60 -6.63 0.21 -4.35
C ALA A 60 -5.87 0.03 -3.02
N ILE A 61 -6.35 0.64 -1.93
CA ILE A 61 -5.79 0.46 -0.59
C ILE A 61 -5.87 -1.00 -0.15
N SER A 62 -6.95 -1.71 -0.46
CA SER A 62 -7.08 -3.13 -0.14
C SER A 62 -6.00 -3.96 -0.84
N VAL A 63 -5.82 -3.75 -2.15
CA VAL A 63 -4.79 -4.45 -2.94
C VAL A 63 -3.39 -4.17 -2.37
N LEU A 64 -3.09 -2.91 -2.05
CA LEU A 64 -1.78 -2.55 -1.47
C LEU A 64 -1.56 -3.18 -0.08
N ARG A 65 -2.63 -3.41 0.70
CA ARG A 65 -2.53 -4.13 1.98
C ARG A 65 -2.22 -5.60 1.78
N ASP A 66 -2.80 -6.21 0.75
CA ASP A 66 -2.49 -7.60 0.39
C ASP A 66 -1.02 -7.73 -0.03
N ASP A 67 -0.53 -6.81 -0.86
CA ASP A 67 0.89 -6.73 -1.24
C ASP A 67 1.80 -6.54 -0.02
N LYS A 68 1.46 -5.61 0.88
CA LYS A 68 2.18 -5.40 2.14
C LYS A 68 2.30 -6.71 2.94
N ASN A 69 1.19 -7.45 3.06
CA ASN A 69 1.16 -8.70 3.82
C ASN A 69 2.01 -9.79 3.16
N ASP A 70 2.01 -9.88 1.84
CA ASP A 70 2.89 -10.79 1.08
C ASP A 70 4.38 -10.45 1.29
N TYR A 71 4.74 -9.16 1.26
CA TYR A 71 6.11 -8.73 1.56
C TYR A 71 6.49 -9.03 3.01
N GLU A 72 5.58 -8.85 3.96
CA GLU A 72 5.82 -9.21 5.37
C GLU A 72 6.13 -10.70 5.54
N GLU A 73 5.40 -11.55 4.84
CA GLU A 73 5.62 -13.00 4.82
C GLU A 73 6.96 -13.38 4.15
N LYS A 74 7.29 -12.73 3.03
CA LYS A 74 8.60 -12.90 2.36
C LYS A 74 9.76 -12.52 3.28
N ILE A 75 9.63 -11.43 4.02
CA ILE A 75 10.62 -11.01 5.02
C ILE A 75 10.79 -12.11 6.07
N LYS A 76 9.69 -12.63 6.64
CA LYS A 76 9.73 -13.70 7.65
C LYS A 76 10.47 -14.93 7.14
N ARG A 77 10.11 -15.43 5.94
CA ARG A 77 10.74 -16.60 5.33
C ARG A 77 12.22 -16.41 5.04
N ALA A 78 12.60 -15.23 4.54
CA ALA A 78 13.99 -14.93 4.25
C ALA A 78 14.84 -14.86 5.54
N PHE A 79 14.29 -14.31 6.63
CA PHE A 79 14.94 -14.35 7.93
C PHE A 79 15.04 -15.77 8.52
N GLU A 80 13.98 -16.59 8.41
CA GLU A 80 14.00 -17.98 8.85
C GLU A 80 15.09 -18.80 8.13
N HIS A 81 15.22 -18.64 6.81
CA HIS A 81 16.24 -19.33 6.02
C HIS A 81 17.67 -18.86 6.38
N TYR A 82 17.87 -17.56 6.61
CA TYR A 82 19.19 -17.03 6.96
C TYR A 82 19.73 -17.52 8.30
N TYR A 83 18.84 -17.83 9.26
CA TYR A 83 19.20 -18.27 10.61
C TYR A 83 19.07 -19.79 10.85
N SER A 84 18.65 -20.56 9.83
CA SER A 84 18.58 -22.03 9.86
C SER A 84 19.89 -22.69 9.45
#